data_AF-A0A7S3T779-F1
#
_entry.id   AF-A0A7S3T779-F1
#
_cell.length_a   1.000
_cell.length_b   1.000
_cell.length_c   1.000
_cell.angle_alpha   90.00
_cell.angle_beta   90.00
_cell.angle_gamma   90.00
#
_symmetry.space_group_name_H-M   'P 1'
#
loop_
_entity.id
_entity.type
_entity.pdbx_description
1 polymer ?
#
loop_
_entity_poly.entity_id
_entity_poly.type
_entity_poly.pdbx_seq_one_letter_code
_entity_poly.pdbx_strand_id
1 'polypeptide(L)'
;GAEERAAADRADAFRVAAEIAEAIFASEALDDVGRAGKVRTLAVSLSQRRNGQLRSRVRRGSLTAKRLLEMSPEDLAPPERQVQRERARADAKRKATIPGHAAGRFGVSYAGAAAEHAGRRQEETPDKVARRRAAMLPPSLES
;
A
#
# COMPACT_ATOMS: atom_id res chain seq x y z
N GLY A 1 -9.41 16.49 43.14
CA GLY A 1 -9.12 17.70 42.32
C GLY A 1 -9.02 17.39 40.83
N ALA A 2 -8.87 18.38 39.94
CA ALA A 2 -8.71 18.14 38.49
C ALA A 2 -7.45 17.30 38.17
N GLU A 3 -6.39 17.49 38.93
CA GLU A 3 -5.13 16.73 38.81
C GLU A 3 -5.28 15.26 39.22
N GLU A 4 -6.01 15.00 40.30
CA GLU A 4 -6.33 13.66 40.79
C GLU A 4 -7.16 12.87 39.78
N ARG A 5 -8.13 13.53 39.12
CA ARG A 5 -8.91 12.94 38.01
C ARG A 5 -8.00 12.60 36.82
N ALA A 6 -7.09 13.50 36.46
CA ALA A 6 -6.14 13.25 35.38
C ALA A 6 -5.15 12.11 35.72
N ALA A 7 -4.75 11.96 36.98
CA ALA A 7 -3.92 10.85 37.43
C ALA A 7 -4.66 9.51 37.34
N ALA A 8 -5.92 9.46 37.79
CA ALA A 8 -6.77 8.28 37.64
C ALA A 8 -6.98 7.90 36.16
N ASP A 9 -7.26 8.90 35.30
CA ASP A 9 -7.40 8.69 33.86
C ASP A 9 -6.14 8.09 33.21
N ARG A 10 -4.96 8.53 33.65
CA ARG A 10 -3.67 7.97 33.18
C ARG A 10 -3.48 6.53 33.67
N ALA A 11 -3.75 6.25 34.94
CA ALA A 11 -3.63 4.90 35.50
C ALA A 11 -4.55 3.91 34.76
N ASP A 12 -5.79 4.31 34.47
CA ASP A 12 -6.72 3.52 33.66
C ASP A 12 -6.21 3.30 32.23
N ALA A 13 -5.65 4.34 31.59
CA ALA A 13 -5.07 4.20 30.26
C ALA A 13 -3.89 3.21 30.24
N PHE A 14 -3.04 3.23 31.28
CA PHE A 14 -1.94 2.27 31.41
C PHE A 14 -2.43 0.84 31.61
N ARG A 15 -3.45 0.63 32.46
CA ARG A 15 -4.06 -0.69 32.65
C ARG A 15 -4.59 -1.26 31.33
N VAL A 16 -5.36 -0.48 30.59
CA VAL A 16 -5.91 -0.91 29.30
C VAL A 16 -4.80 -1.18 28.27
N ALA A 17 -3.74 -0.37 28.27
CA ALA A 17 -2.59 -0.60 27.40
C ALA A 17 -1.86 -1.91 27.74
N ALA A 18 -1.71 -2.23 29.02
CA ALA A 18 -1.12 -3.48 29.49
C ALA A 18 -1.96 -4.69 29.06
N GLU A 19 -3.29 -4.65 29.25
CA GLU A 19 -4.21 -5.70 28.80
C GLU A 19 -4.10 -5.95 27.28
N ILE A 20 -3.99 -4.89 26.48
CA ILE A 20 -3.81 -5.00 25.02
C ILE A 20 -2.44 -5.61 24.68
N ALA A 21 -1.38 -5.16 25.35
CA ALA A 21 -0.03 -5.68 25.14
C ALA A 21 0.03 -7.18 25.48
N GLU A 22 -0.47 -7.58 26.65
CA GLU A 22 -0.56 -8.99 27.06
C GLU A 22 -1.32 -9.82 26.03
N ALA A 23 -2.46 -9.36 25.54
CA ALA A 23 -3.21 -10.07 24.52
C ALA A 23 -2.42 -10.23 23.21
N ILE A 24 -1.66 -9.22 22.77
CA ILE A 24 -0.81 -9.31 21.58
C ILE A 24 0.29 -10.35 21.78
N PHE A 25 0.97 -10.31 22.92
CA PHE A 25 2.11 -11.21 23.17
C PHE A 25 1.67 -12.64 23.48
N ALA A 26 0.51 -12.84 24.10
CA ALA A 26 -0.09 -14.14 24.36
C ALA A 26 -0.75 -14.77 23.12
N SER A 27 -0.95 -14.01 22.04
CA SER A 27 -1.58 -14.51 20.82
C SER A 27 -0.65 -15.44 20.05
N GLU A 28 -0.96 -16.74 20.03
CA GLU A 28 -0.25 -17.74 19.20
C GLU A 28 -0.44 -17.54 17.70
N ALA A 29 -1.47 -16.80 17.29
CA ALA A 29 -1.74 -16.51 15.88
C ALA A 29 -0.76 -15.50 15.24
N LEU A 30 0.10 -14.86 16.05
CA LEU A 30 1.03 -13.83 15.59
C LEU A 30 2.47 -14.29 15.81
N ASP A 31 3.25 -14.28 14.75
CA ASP A 31 4.72 -14.34 14.83
C ASP A 31 5.28 -13.00 15.32
N ASP A 32 6.59 -12.91 15.53
CA ASP A 32 7.23 -11.70 16.06
C ASP A 32 7.03 -10.47 15.15
N VAL A 33 7.05 -10.69 13.84
CA VAL A 33 6.81 -9.64 12.85
C VAL A 33 5.35 -9.18 12.90
N GLY A 34 4.40 -10.11 12.98
CA GLY A 34 2.98 -9.85 13.12
C GLY A 34 2.65 -9.11 14.41
N ARG A 35 3.27 -9.49 15.53
CA ARG A 35 3.15 -8.78 16.82
C ARG A 35 3.61 -7.32 16.69
N ALA A 36 4.81 -7.09 16.15
CA ALA A 36 5.33 -5.74 15.94
C ALA A 36 4.44 -4.91 14.98
N GLY A 37 3.94 -5.54 13.90
CA GLY A 37 3.00 -4.93 12.97
C GLY A 37 1.71 -4.49 13.67
N LYS A 38 1.12 -5.38 14.48
CA LYS A 38 -0.12 -5.10 15.22
C LYS A 38 0.06 -3.97 16.22
N VAL A 39 1.15 -3.95 16.98
CA VAL A 39 1.48 -2.85 17.91
C VAL A 39 1.52 -1.52 17.15
N ARG A 40 2.22 -1.44 16.01
CA ARG A 40 2.29 -0.22 15.20
C ARG A 40 0.91 0.21 14.69
N THR A 41 0.12 -0.72 14.16
CA THR A 41 -1.23 -0.41 13.66
C THR A 41 -2.13 0.13 14.76
N LEU A 42 -2.12 -0.48 15.94
CA LEU A 42 -2.93 -0.05 17.08
C LEU A 42 -2.48 1.30 17.62
N ALA A 43 -1.17 1.52 17.77
CA ALA A 43 -0.61 2.80 18.21
C ALA A 43 -1.00 3.95 17.26
N VAL A 44 -0.90 3.74 15.94
CA VAL A 44 -1.30 4.73 14.93
C VAL A 44 -2.81 4.95 14.94
N SER A 45 -3.61 3.89 15.06
CA SER A 45 -5.08 4.00 14.97
C SER A 45 -5.68 4.68 16.21
N LEU A 46 -5.15 4.39 17.40
CA LEU A 46 -5.62 4.95 18.67
C LEU A 46 -5.16 6.40 18.87
N SER A 47 -3.96 6.76 18.40
CA SER A 47 -3.44 8.13 18.49
C SER A 47 -4.09 9.12 17.52
N GLN A 48 -4.72 8.64 16.44
CA GLN A 48 -5.38 9.50 15.46
C GLN A 48 -6.52 10.33 16.08
N ARG A 49 -6.40 11.66 16.08
CA ARG A 49 -7.40 12.57 16.66
C ARG A 49 -8.82 12.33 16.14
N ARG A 50 -8.97 12.14 14.82
CA ARG A 50 -10.25 11.87 14.14
C ARG A 50 -10.88 10.52 14.49
N ASN A 51 -10.13 9.61 15.12
CA ASN A 51 -10.61 8.32 15.58
C ASN A 51 -11.02 8.32 17.06
N GLY A 52 -11.76 9.35 17.48
CA GLY A 52 -12.17 9.51 18.88
C GLY A 52 -13.10 8.42 19.38
N GLN A 53 -13.93 7.87 18.48
CA GLN A 53 -14.87 6.81 18.82
C GLN A 53 -14.15 5.51 19.20
N LEU A 54 -13.09 5.14 18.48
CA LEU A 54 -12.29 3.95 18.82
C LEU A 54 -11.68 4.08 20.22
N ARG A 55 -11.05 5.22 20.53
CA ARG A 55 -10.50 5.47 21.89
C ARG A 55 -11.57 5.38 22.97
N SER A 56 -12.73 6.00 22.74
CA SER A 56 -13.84 5.97 23.70
C SER A 56 -14.31 4.53 23.95
N ARG A 57 -14.44 3.73 22.89
CA ARG A 57 -14.87 2.33 22.99
C ARG A 57 -13.89 1.45 23.77
N VAL A 58 -12.59 1.67 23.54
CA VAL A 58 -11.50 0.98 24.25
C VAL A 58 -11.49 1.38 25.73
N ARG A 59 -11.52 2.68 26.04
CA ARG A 59 -11.53 3.16 27.44
C ARG A 59 -12.76 2.69 28.22
N ARG A 60 -13.92 2.57 27.57
CA ARG A 60 -15.16 2.07 28.19
C ARG A 60 -15.22 0.54 28.32
N GLY A 61 -14.23 -0.20 27.83
CA GLY A 61 -14.23 -1.66 27.84
C GLY A 61 -15.22 -2.30 26.84
N SER A 62 -15.95 -1.51 26.05
CA SER A 62 -16.86 -2.02 25.01
C SER A 62 -16.13 -2.72 23.85
N LEU A 63 -14.82 -2.50 23.74
CA LEU A 63 -13.95 -3.16 22.77
C LEU A 63 -12.81 -3.81 23.55
N THR A 64 -12.83 -5.14 23.63
CA THR A 64 -11.84 -5.92 24.38
C THR A 64 -10.52 -6.03 23.60
N ALA A 65 -9.44 -6.32 24.32
CA ALA A 65 -8.13 -6.58 23.72
C ALA A 65 -8.17 -7.69 22.66
N LYS A 66 -8.88 -8.79 22.95
CA LYS A 66 -9.10 -9.88 21.99
C LYS A 66 -9.80 -9.39 20.71
N ARG A 67 -10.85 -8.58 20.85
CA ARG A 67 -11.57 -8.07 19.68
C ARG A 67 -10.72 -7.10 18.85
N LEU A 68 -9.88 -6.29 19.50
CA LEU A 68 -8.91 -5.42 18.83
C LEU A 68 -7.89 -6.21 17.98
N LEU A 69 -7.49 -7.40 18.44
CA LEU A 69 -6.61 -8.29 17.69
C LEU A 69 -7.25 -8.82 16.41
N GLU A 70 -8.52 -9.19 16.49
CA GLU A 70 -9.28 -9.71 15.35
C GLU A 70 -9.64 -8.63 14.31
N MET A 71 -9.68 -7.35 14.71
CA MET A 71 -10.01 -6.25 13.81
C MET A 71 -8.93 -6.04 12.75
N SER A 72 -9.38 -5.86 11.51
CA SER A 72 -8.50 -5.51 10.40
C SER A 72 -8.04 -4.04 10.50
N PRO A 73 -6.97 -3.64 9.78
CA PRO A 73 -6.57 -2.24 9.69
C PRO A 73 -7.67 -1.33 9.12
N GLU A 74 -8.61 -1.90 8.36
CA GLU A 74 -9.77 -1.19 7.81
C GLU A 74 -10.77 -0.82 8.91
N ASP A 75 -11.08 -1.78 9.78
CA ASP A 75 -12.04 -1.58 10.87
C ASP A 75 -11.52 -0.60 11.93
N LEU A 76 -10.19 -0.52 12.06
CA LEU A 76 -9.51 0.40 12.96
C LEU A 76 -9.39 1.82 12.39
N ALA A 77 -9.69 2.02 11.10
CA ALA A 77 -9.57 3.33 10.46
C ALA A 77 -10.68 4.30 10.94
N PRO A 78 -10.48 5.63 10.81
CA PRO A 78 -11.53 6.60 11.10
C PRO A 78 -12.77 6.38 10.23
N PRO A 79 -13.98 6.68 10.74
CA PRO A 79 -15.25 6.43 10.04
C PRO A 79 -15.32 7.09 8.66
N GLU A 80 -14.77 8.31 8.53
CA GLU A 80 -14.65 9.02 7.25
C GLU A 80 -13.91 8.20 6.18
N ARG A 81 -12.83 7.52 6.57
CA ARG A 81 -12.03 6.69 5.65
C ARG A 81 -12.74 5.37 5.33
N GLN A 82 -13.49 4.82 6.27
CA GLN A 82 -14.29 3.61 6.03
C GLN A 82 -15.32 3.89 4.93
N VAL A 83 -16.07 4.99 5.05
CA VAL A 83 -17.06 5.41 4.04
C VAL A 83 -16.41 5.68 2.68
N GLN A 84 -15.28 6.37 2.62
CA GLN A 84 -14.57 6.62 1.36
C GLN A 84 -14.12 5.31 0.70
N ARG A 85 -13.68 4.32 1.48
CA ARG A 85 -13.28 3.01 0.97
C ARG A 85 -14.46 2.21 0.46
N GLU A 86 -15.59 2.21 1.16
CA GLU A 86 -16.81 1.55 0.68
C GLU A 86 -17.27 2.13 -0.66
N ARG A 87 -17.25 3.47 -0.79
CA ARG A 87 -17.54 4.14 -2.06
C ARG A 87 -16.56 3.73 -3.15
N ALA A 88 -15.26 3.76 -2.87
CA ALA A 88 -14.24 3.34 -3.83
C ALA A 88 -14.39 1.85 -4.24
N ARG A 89 -14.74 0.97 -3.30
CA ARG A 89 -15.03 -0.45 -3.57
C ARG A 89 -16.27 -0.62 -4.44
N ALA A 90 -17.34 0.12 -4.15
CA ALA A 90 -18.57 0.10 -4.95
C ALA A 90 -18.30 0.61 -6.38
N ASP A 91 -17.54 1.69 -6.52
CA ASP A 91 -17.15 2.25 -7.81
C ASP A 91 -16.24 1.30 -8.60
N ALA A 92 -15.28 0.65 -7.93
CA ALA A 92 -14.42 -0.36 -8.55
C ALA A 92 -15.25 -1.56 -9.05
N LYS A 93 -16.20 -2.06 -8.24
CA LYS A 93 -17.09 -3.14 -8.64
C LYS A 93 -17.95 -2.76 -9.84
N ARG A 94 -18.52 -1.55 -9.86
CA ARG A 94 -19.26 -1.03 -11.01
C ARG A 94 -18.40 -1.01 -12.28
N LYS A 95 -17.17 -0.50 -12.20
CA LYS A 95 -16.22 -0.47 -13.33
C LYS A 95 -15.83 -1.87 -13.81
N ALA A 96 -15.64 -2.83 -12.91
CA ALA A 96 -15.31 -4.21 -13.24
C ALA A 96 -16.47 -4.97 -13.91
N THR A 97 -17.72 -4.53 -13.71
CA THR A 97 -18.92 -5.18 -14.27
C THR A 97 -19.26 -4.66 -15.68
N ILE A 98 -18.58 -3.63 -16.17
CA ILE A 98 -18.73 -3.13 -17.55
C ILE A 98 -17.86 -4.01 -18.47
N PRO A 99 -18.45 -4.73 -19.45
CA PRO A 99 -17.66 -5.46 -20.44
C PRO A 99 -16.78 -4.46 -21.20
N GLY A 100 -15.46 -4.61 -21.10
CA GLY A 100 -14.47 -3.75 -21.77
C GLY A 100 -13.66 -2.82 -20.87
N HIS A 101 -14.00 -2.66 -19.59
CA HIS A 101 -13.24 -1.75 -18.71
C HIS A 101 -11.95 -2.35 -18.12
N ALA A 102 -11.72 -3.65 -18.32
CA ALA A 102 -10.52 -4.37 -17.89
C ALA A 102 -9.26 -4.09 -18.74
N ALA A 103 -9.38 -3.39 -19.87
CA ALA A 103 -8.26 -3.20 -20.81
C ALA A 103 -7.76 -1.74 -20.96
N GLY A 104 -8.27 -0.79 -20.17
CA GLY A 104 -8.22 0.63 -20.60
C GLY A 104 -7.48 1.64 -19.73
N ARG A 105 -6.87 1.29 -18.58
CA ARG A 105 -6.21 2.34 -17.78
C ARG A 105 -5.11 1.80 -16.87
N PHE A 106 -3.88 2.12 -17.29
CA PHE A 106 -2.59 1.96 -16.62
C PHE A 106 -1.93 0.57 -16.77
N GLY A 107 -1.00 0.49 -17.73
CA GLY A 107 0.03 -0.53 -17.76
C GLY A 107 0.36 -0.98 -19.18
N VAL A 108 1.26 -0.25 -19.83
CA VAL A 108 2.03 -0.67 -21.01
C VAL A 108 2.36 -2.16 -20.93
N SER A 109 1.68 -3.00 -21.72
CA SER A 109 2.16 -4.34 -21.98
C SER A 109 3.33 -4.23 -22.95
N TYR A 110 4.55 -4.41 -22.43
CA TYR A 110 5.81 -4.60 -23.20
C TYR A 110 5.80 -5.92 -24.01
N ALA A 111 4.69 -6.24 -24.67
CA ALA A 111 4.56 -7.40 -25.55
C ALA A 111 4.08 -7.01 -26.97
N GLY A 112 3.54 -5.79 -27.16
CA GLY A 112 3.08 -5.31 -28.48
C GLY A 112 4.11 -4.51 -29.27
N ALA A 113 5.07 -3.86 -28.61
CA ALA A 113 6.04 -2.97 -29.27
C ALA A 113 7.16 -3.69 -30.05
N ALA A 114 7.27 -5.02 -29.92
CA ALA A 114 8.24 -5.81 -30.68
C ALA A 114 7.71 -6.21 -32.08
N ALA A 115 6.40 -6.19 -32.30
CA ALA A 115 5.81 -6.63 -33.57
C ALA A 115 5.76 -5.52 -34.64
N GLU A 116 5.69 -4.25 -34.26
CA GLU A 116 5.59 -3.13 -35.22
C GLU A 116 6.94 -2.67 -35.81
N HIS A 117 8.07 -3.10 -35.24
CA HIS A 117 9.40 -2.83 -35.82
C HIS A 117 9.94 -3.95 -36.71
N ALA A 118 9.24 -5.07 -36.86
CA ALA A 118 9.63 -6.16 -37.76
C ALA A 118 9.33 -5.88 -39.25
N GLY A 119 8.71 -4.73 -39.58
CA GLY A 119 8.26 -4.41 -40.93
C GLY A 119 9.14 -3.45 -41.74
N ARG A 120 10.26 -2.94 -41.22
CA ARG A 120 11.16 -2.05 -41.99
C ARG A 120 12.63 -2.48 -41.87
N ARG A 121 12.95 -3.66 -42.40
CA ARG A 121 14.27 -3.87 -43.00
C ARG A 121 14.25 -3.21 -44.37
N GLN A 122 14.79 -2.00 -44.47
CA GLN A 122 15.26 -1.56 -45.79
C GLN A 122 16.42 -2.48 -46.14
N GLU A 123 16.28 -3.24 -47.22
CA GLU A 123 17.41 -3.93 -47.85
C GLU A 123 18.43 -2.86 -48.27
N GLU A 124 19.50 -2.71 -47.48
CA GLU A 124 20.65 -1.93 -47.91
C GLU A 124 21.32 -2.71 -49.04
N THR A 125 21.22 -2.18 -50.27
CA THR A 125 21.92 -2.75 -51.41
C THR A 125 23.43 -2.70 -51.18
N PRO A 126 24.20 -3.69 -51.67
CA PRO A 126 25.65 -3.81 -51.41
C PRO A 126 26.45 -2.56 -51.83
N ASP A 127 25.93 -1.76 -52.76
CA ASP A 127 26.55 -0.50 -53.20
C ASP A 127 26.54 0.59 -52.12
N LYS A 128 25.52 0.64 -51.25
CA LYS A 128 25.47 1.58 -50.11
C LYS A 128 26.45 1.19 -49.00
N VAL A 129 26.62 -0.12 -48.78
CA VAL A 129 27.56 -0.65 -47.78
C VAL A 129 29.01 -0.40 -48.21
N ALA A 130 29.32 -0.54 -49.51
CA ALA A 130 30.64 -0.25 -50.06
C ALA A 130 31.03 1.23 -49.91
N ARG A 131 30.12 2.17 -50.23
CA ARG A 131 30.39 3.61 -50.08
C ARG A 131 30.60 4.04 -48.64
N ARG A 132 29.86 3.45 -47.70
CA ARG A 132 30.01 3.74 -46.26
C ARG A 132 31.34 3.23 -45.71
N ARG A 133 31.84 2.10 -46.22
CA ARG A 133 33.18 1.57 -45.88
C ARG A 133 34.31 2.44 -46.44
N ALA A 134 34.18 2.92 -47.68
CA ALA A 134 35.15 3.82 -48.29
C ALA A 134 35.25 5.17 -47.55
N ALA A 135 34.13 5.67 -47.00
CA ALA A 135 34.09 6.91 -46.23
C ALA A 135 34.64 6.81 -44.79
N MET A 136 34.92 5.60 -44.30
CA MET A 136 35.43 5.36 -42.93
C MET A 136 36.92 5.02 -42.87
N LEU A 137 37.63 5.03 -44.01
CA LEU A 137 39.08 4.88 -44.03
C LEU A 137 39.74 6.25 -43.79
N PRO A 138 40.66 6.38 -42.83
CA PRO A 138 41.42 7.61 -42.65
C PRO A 138 42.33 7.84 -43.88
N PRO A 139 42.61 9.10 -44.27
CA PRO A 139 43.55 9.36 -45.35
C PRO A 139 44.92 8.77 -44.97
N SER A 140 45.46 7.93 -45.85
CA SER A 140 46.82 7.44 -45.76
C SER A 140 47.78 8.63 -45.68
N LEU A 141 48.55 8.72 -44.60
CA LEU A 141 49.74 9.55 -44.53
C LEU A 141 50.76 8.93 -45.47
N GLU A 142 50.83 9.43 -46.70
CA GLU A 142 52.01 9.23 -47.54
C GLU A 142 53.18 9.98 -46.89
N SER A 143 54.27 9.25 -46.69
CA SER A 143 55.56 9.71 -46.14
C SER A 143 56.21 10.81 -46.97
#